data_AF-A0A849G0N3-F1
#
_entry.id   AF-A0A849G0N3-F1
#
_cell.length_a   1.000
_cell.length_b   1.000
_cell.length_c   1.000
_cell.angle_alpha   90.00
_cell.angle_beta   90.00
_cell.angle_gamma   90.00
#
_symmetry.space_group_name_H-M   'P 1'
#
loop_
_entity.id
_entity.type
_entity.pdbx_description
1 polymer ?
#
loop_
_entity_poly.entity_id
_entity_poly.type
_entity_poly.pdbx_seq_one_letter_code
_entity_poly.pdbx_strand_id
1 'polypeptide(L)'
;MTRFLALAILVVTCACAETQVSEETQLAESEAREVAAREYPGVDIDGLADCVRKNATEEETTALSLGGTLATEATAAVLARPETADCIRDNNIELPT
;
A
#
# COMPACT_ATOMS: atom_id res chain seq x y z
N MET A 1 37.88 -42.69 -19.74
CA MET A 1 38.46 -41.45 -19.16
C MET A 1 37.41 -40.37 -19.22
N THR A 2 36.80 -40.09 -18.08
CA THR A 2 35.74 -39.10 -17.81
C THR A 2 36.31 -37.67 -17.88
N ARG A 3 35.68 -36.77 -18.65
CA ARG A 3 36.01 -35.34 -18.65
C ARG A 3 34.74 -34.49 -18.45
N PHE A 4 34.55 -34.14 -17.19
CA PHE A 4 34.03 -32.87 -16.62
C PHE A 4 33.18 -31.99 -17.57
N LEU A 5 31.85 -31.96 -17.44
CA LEU A 5 31.05 -31.17 -16.48
C LEU A 5 31.24 -29.65 -16.69
N ALA A 6 30.51 -29.11 -17.67
CA ALA A 6 30.32 -27.67 -17.84
C ALA A 6 28.99 -27.28 -17.19
N LEU A 7 29.08 -26.89 -15.92
CA LEU A 7 27.97 -26.39 -15.11
C LEU A 7 27.64 -24.96 -15.57
N ALA A 8 26.59 -24.81 -16.38
CA ALA A 8 26.05 -23.51 -16.77
C ALA A 8 25.31 -22.89 -15.57
N ILE A 9 26.03 -22.08 -14.80
CA ILE A 9 25.47 -21.29 -13.71
C ILE A 9 24.71 -20.10 -14.33
N LEU A 10 23.42 -20.32 -14.58
CA LEU A 10 22.45 -19.28 -14.93
C LEU A 10 22.05 -18.56 -13.65
N VAL A 11 22.82 -17.53 -13.27
CA VAL A 11 22.48 -16.64 -12.15
C VAL A 11 21.33 -15.74 -12.59
N VAL A 12 20.10 -16.18 -12.34
CA VAL A 12 18.91 -15.33 -12.38
C VAL A 12 18.97 -14.43 -11.15
N THR A 13 19.55 -13.25 -11.30
CA THR A 13 19.40 -12.19 -10.32
C THR A 13 17.95 -11.70 -10.39
N CYS A 14 17.09 -12.28 -9.55
CA CYS A 14 15.82 -11.70 -9.19
C CYS A 14 16.15 -10.37 -8.49
N ALA A 15 16.16 -9.29 -9.27
CA ALA A 15 16.33 -7.94 -8.75
C ALA A 15 15.07 -7.64 -7.93
N CYS A 16 15.17 -7.79 -6.61
CA CYS A 16 14.34 -7.03 -5.70
C CYS A 16 14.61 -5.56 -6.02
N ALA A 17 13.72 -4.94 -6.79
CA ALA A 17 13.67 -3.50 -6.90
C ALA A 17 13.29 -2.99 -5.50
N GLU A 18 14.30 -2.71 -4.68
CA GLU A 18 14.13 -1.91 -3.47
C GLU A 18 13.62 -0.55 -3.95
N THR A 19 12.31 -0.35 -3.90
CA THR A 19 11.69 0.96 -4.09
C THR A 19 12.26 1.87 -3.01
N GLN A 20 13.28 2.65 -3.37
CA GLN A 20 13.88 3.65 -2.48
C GLN A 20 12.85 4.76 -2.27
N VAL A 21 12.00 4.60 -1.26
CA VAL A 21 11.07 5.62 -0.80
C VAL A 21 11.92 6.80 -0.33
N SER A 22 11.79 7.95 -0.99
CA SER A 22 12.60 9.13 -0.70
C SER A 22 12.46 9.54 0.78
N GLU A 23 13.52 10.08 1.39
CA GLU A 23 13.48 10.56 2.79
C GLU A 23 12.37 11.60 3.01
N GLU A 24 12.09 12.43 1.98
CA GLU A 24 11.00 13.41 1.99
C GLU A 24 9.62 12.73 2.09
N THR A 25 9.42 11.61 1.40
CA THR A 25 8.18 10.82 1.47
C THR A 25 7.99 10.20 2.85
N GLN A 26 9.07 9.72 3.47
CA GLN A 26 9.03 9.12 4.82
C GLN A 26 8.69 10.16 5.88
N LEU A 27 9.28 11.36 5.79
CA LEU A 27 8.95 12.50 6.65
C LEU A 27 7.48 12.90 6.50
N ALA A 28 7.01 13.05 5.25
CA ALA A 28 5.62 13.40 4.97
C ALA A 28 4.63 12.34 5.51
N GLU A 29 4.94 11.04 5.38
CA GLU A 29 4.14 9.98 5.99
C GLU A 29 4.10 10.08 7.52
N SER A 30 5.24 10.35 8.15
CA SER A 30 5.32 10.46 9.62
C SER A 30 4.51 11.64 10.16
N GLU A 31 4.57 12.80 9.50
CA GLU A 31 3.78 13.98 9.87
C GLU A 31 2.28 13.75 9.64
N ALA A 32 1.92 13.13 8.51
CA ALA A 32 0.52 12.79 8.20
C ALA A 32 -0.06 11.82 9.24
N ARG A 33 0.71 10.82 9.67
CA ARG A 33 0.32 9.89 10.75
C ARG A 33 0.07 10.63 12.06
N GLU A 34 0.93 11.59 12.42
CA GLU A 34 0.78 12.37 13.65
C GLU A 34 -0.46 13.27 13.61
N VAL A 35 -0.71 13.93 12.47
CA VAL A 35 -1.93 14.73 12.26
C VAL A 35 -3.17 13.83 12.34
N ALA A 36 -3.17 12.70 11.62
CA ALA A 36 -4.30 11.79 11.60
C ALA A 36 -4.60 11.20 12.99
N ALA A 37 -3.57 10.84 13.77
CA ALA A 37 -3.76 10.37 15.14
C ALA A 37 -4.36 11.43 16.07
N ARG A 38 -4.09 12.73 15.84
CA ARG A 38 -4.69 13.83 16.61
C ARG A 38 -6.12 14.15 16.17
N GLU A 39 -6.39 14.15 14.86
CA GLU A 39 -7.70 14.51 14.32
C GLU A 39 -8.71 13.37 14.37
N TYR A 40 -8.24 12.12 14.26
CA TYR A 40 -9.04 10.91 14.22
C TYR A 40 -8.58 9.92 15.30
N PRO A 41 -8.74 10.26 16.59
CA PRO A 41 -8.30 9.40 17.68
C PRO A 41 -9.05 8.07 17.66
N GLY A 42 -8.30 6.96 17.64
CA GLY A 42 -8.85 5.60 17.63
C GLY A 42 -9.06 4.99 16.25
N VAL A 43 -8.89 5.77 15.17
CA VAL A 43 -8.98 5.23 13.81
C VAL A 43 -7.66 4.55 13.44
N ASP A 44 -7.72 3.27 13.07
CA ASP A 44 -6.59 2.53 12.52
C ASP A 44 -6.39 2.92 11.04
N ILE A 45 -5.64 4.01 10.83
CA ILE A 45 -5.35 4.57 9.50
C ILE A 45 -4.54 3.59 8.64
N ASP A 46 -3.61 2.86 9.25
CA ASP A 46 -2.78 1.88 8.54
C ASP A 46 -3.65 0.69 8.07
N GLY A 47 -4.50 0.16 8.96
CA GLY A 47 -5.45 -0.89 8.61
C GLY A 47 -6.44 -0.45 7.53
N LEU A 48 -6.92 0.80 7.58
CA LEU A 48 -7.79 1.36 6.57
C LEU A 48 -7.08 1.44 5.20
N ALA A 49 -5.84 1.93 5.18
CA ALA A 49 -5.02 2.01 3.99
C ALA A 49 -4.76 0.62 3.38
N ASP A 50 -4.57 -0.40 4.22
CA ASP A 50 -4.41 -1.79 3.77
C ASP A 50 -5.69 -2.35 3.13
N CYS A 51 -6.86 -2.08 3.70
CA CYS A 51 -8.14 -2.47 3.10
C CYS A 51 -8.41 -1.78 1.76
N VAL A 52 -8.03 -0.50 1.64
CA VAL A 52 -8.10 0.23 0.36
C VAL A 52 -7.13 -0.37 -0.65
N ARG A 53 -5.87 -0.58 -0.28
CA ARG A 53 -4.85 -1.14 -1.18
C ARG A 53 -5.20 -2.56 -1.65
N LYS A 54 -5.79 -3.37 -0.77
CA LYS A 54 -6.22 -4.75 -1.08
C LYS A 54 -7.32 -4.82 -2.13
N ASN A 55 -8.24 -3.85 -2.14
CA ASN A 55 -9.42 -3.86 -3.01
C ASN A 55 -9.31 -2.88 -4.18
N ALA A 56 -8.21 -2.13 -4.30
CA ALA A 56 -7.96 -1.23 -5.41
C ALA A 56 -7.63 -2.01 -6.70
N THR A 57 -8.08 -1.50 -7.85
CA THR A 57 -7.60 -1.94 -9.17
C THR A 57 -6.19 -1.41 -9.43
N GLU A 58 -5.54 -1.86 -10.52
CA GLU A 58 -4.23 -1.33 -10.94
C GLU A 58 -4.29 0.17 -11.25
N GLU A 59 -5.38 0.63 -11.88
CA GLU A 59 -5.62 2.04 -12.19
C GLU A 59 -5.81 2.88 -10.92
N GLU A 60 -6.57 2.37 -9.95
CA GLU A 60 -6.77 3.04 -8.65
C GLU A 60 -5.49 3.05 -7.83
N THR A 61 -4.70 1.97 -7.85
CA THR A 61 -3.38 1.93 -7.19
C THR A 61 -2.43 2.96 -7.78
N THR A 62 -2.49 3.17 -9.09
CA THR A 62 -1.74 4.23 -9.77
C THR A 62 -2.23 5.60 -9.32
N ALA A 63 -3.54 5.83 -9.25
CA ALA A 63 -4.12 7.09 -8.77
C ALA A 63 -3.75 7.38 -7.30
N LEU A 64 -3.76 6.37 -6.43
CA LEU A 64 -3.32 6.47 -5.04
C LEU A 64 -1.85 6.90 -4.93
N SER A 65 -0.99 6.34 -5.79
CA SER A 65 0.44 6.66 -5.81
C SER A 65 0.74 8.08 -6.30
N LEU A 66 -0.15 8.66 -7.11
CA LEU A 66 -0.02 10.04 -7.60
C LEU A 66 -0.47 11.08 -6.56
N GLY A 67 -1.24 10.67 -5.54
CA GLY A 67 -1.71 11.55 -4.49
C GLY A 67 -2.80 12.55 -4.93
N GLY A 68 -3.06 13.54 -4.07
CA GLY A 68 -3.99 14.65 -4.35
C GLY A 68 -5.44 14.22 -4.58
N THR A 69 -6.14 14.92 -5.47
CA THR A 69 -7.56 14.68 -5.77
C THR A 69 -7.79 13.29 -6.37
N LEU A 70 -6.89 12.82 -7.25
CA LEU A 70 -6.99 11.48 -7.84
C LEU A 70 -6.94 10.38 -6.78
N ALA A 71 -6.01 10.48 -5.82
CA ALA A 71 -5.94 9.54 -4.71
C ALA A 71 -7.19 9.61 -3.83
N THR A 72 -7.76 10.81 -3.62
CA THR A 72 -8.99 11.00 -2.84
C THR A 72 -10.19 10.34 -3.52
N GLU A 73 -10.36 10.56 -4.82
CA GLU A 73 -11.44 9.96 -5.62
C GLU A 73 -11.32 8.44 -5.68
N ALA A 74 -10.10 7.93 -5.92
CA ALA A 74 -9.84 6.50 -5.92
C ALA A 74 -10.10 5.87 -4.54
N THR A 75 -9.67 6.52 -3.46
CA THR A 75 -9.94 6.06 -2.09
C THR A 75 -11.45 5.98 -1.83
N ALA A 76 -12.20 7.03 -2.18
CA ALA A 76 -13.66 7.04 -2.00
C ALA A 76 -14.36 5.96 -2.82
N ALA A 77 -13.93 5.76 -4.08
CA ALA A 77 -14.47 4.72 -4.96
C ALA A 77 -14.23 3.31 -4.40
N VAL A 78 -13.03 3.05 -3.86
CA VAL A 78 -12.67 1.76 -3.26
C VAL A 78 -13.42 1.55 -1.94
N LEU A 79 -13.51 2.56 -1.08
CA LEU A 79 -14.25 2.48 0.19
C LEU A 79 -15.75 2.24 0.00
N ALA A 80 -16.32 2.69 -1.12
CA ALA A 80 -17.73 2.45 -1.45
C ALA A 80 -18.04 0.98 -1.82
N ARG A 81 -17.02 0.14 -1.99
CA ARG A 81 -17.20 -1.26 -2.39
C ARG A 81 -17.55 -2.15 -1.18
N PRO A 82 -18.47 -3.12 -1.34
CA PRO A 82 -18.87 -3.98 -0.24
C PRO A 82 -17.70 -4.82 0.30
N GLU A 83 -16.81 -5.32 -0.55
CA GLU A 83 -15.62 -6.08 -0.16
C GLU A 83 -14.63 -5.26 0.68
N THR A 84 -14.57 -3.94 0.48
CA THR A 84 -13.75 -3.03 1.29
C THR A 84 -14.39 -2.80 2.64
N ALA A 85 -15.72 -2.61 2.69
CA ALA A 85 -16.46 -2.48 3.93
C ALA A 85 -16.36 -3.75 4.79
N ASP A 86 -16.39 -4.93 4.17
CA ASP A 86 -16.16 -6.21 4.85
C ASP A 86 -14.75 -6.29 5.43
N CYS A 87 -13.72 -5.87 4.68
CA CYS A 87 -12.35 -5.79 5.19
C CYS A 87 -12.24 -4.87 6.42
N ILE A 88 -12.84 -3.68 6.36
CA ILE A 88 -12.83 -2.70 7.46
C ILE A 88 -13.46 -3.30 8.72
N ARG A 89 -14.63 -3.92 8.57
CA ARG A 89 -15.34 -4.58 9.67
C ARG A 89 -14.54 -5.73 10.26
N ASP A 90 -14.00 -6.60 9.42
CA ASP A 90 -13.28 -7.81 9.87
C ASP A 90 -11.97 -7.48 10.60
N ASN A 91 -11.38 -6.32 10.30
CA ASN A 91 -10.22 -5.79 11.02
C ASN A 91 -10.57 -4.86 12.20
N ASN A 92 -11.86 -4.71 12.52
CA ASN A 92 -12.37 -3.80 13.56
C ASN A 92 -11.89 -2.34 13.41
N ILE A 93 -11.79 -1.87 12.17
CA ILE A 93 -11.39 -0.49 11.89
C ILE A 93 -12.63 0.40 12.08
N GLU A 94 -12.60 1.24 13.11
CA GLU A 94 -13.66 2.22 13.35
C GLU A 94 -13.48 3.42 12.42
N LEU A 95 -14.47 3.66 11.55
CA LEU A 95 -14.50 4.86 10.72
C LEU A 95 -15.05 6.04 11.53
N PRO A 96 -14.47 7.24 11.38
CA PRO A 96 -15.01 8.43 12.01
C PRO A 96 -16.39 8.72 11.40
N THR A 97 -17.41 8.87 12.25
CA THR A 97 -18.78 9.23 11.87
C THR A 97 -18.96 10.72 11.66
#